data_AF-W9Y136-F1
#
_entry.id   AF-W9Y136-F1
#
_cell.length_a   1.000
_cell.length_b   1.000
_cell.length_c   1.000
_cell.angle_alpha   90.00
_cell.angle_beta   90.00
_cell.angle_gamma   90.00
#
_symmetry.space_group_name_H-M   'P 1'
#
loop_
_entity.id
_entity.type
_entity.pdbx_description
1 polymer ?
#
loop_
_entity_poly.entity_id
_entity_poly.type
_entity_poly.pdbx_seq_one_letter_code
_entity_poly.pdbx_strand_id
1 'polypeptide(L)'
;MFAHLRASRYLIVRLNREPDNYETTEEKEIHGFVLEVYAYLMSVAYITPYGTPGSSTVPMDDFVTSLRTLQDYDCFGTFFGCGFTLFEKIPMIAELYRLCLADRAKGRVTNESLGKCNELLASIKEWKSPPPPADMAQFRAEHEITGEIYRHALLIYLELAIYGSPVVNPKIVYQIQQHVDKILSIQPDLNSSPYRCVLMWPAMMVGSCLIKEDQRRYMLEEWLVLHCRMNHIKQAISLLKLLWEDDDGRAYGPLGLHLMMEKHSIKLCMA
;
A
#
# COMPACT_ATOMS: atom_id res chain seq x y z
N MET A 1 -6.51 -3.46 13.61
CA MET A 1 -6.81 -3.61 12.17
C MET A 1 -7.04 -5.07 11.77
N PHE A 2 -6.03 -5.95 11.73
CA PHE A 2 -6.18 -7.33 11.22
C PHE A 2 -7.26 -8.20 11.90
N ALA A 3 -7.53 -8.02 13.19
CA ALA A 3 -8.66 -8.70 13.85
C ALA A 3 -10.03 -8.26 13.30
N HIS A 4 -10.18 -6.96 12.99
CA HIS A 4 -11.39 -6.43 12.35
C HIS A 4 -11.47 -6.92 10.90
N LEU A 5 -10.38 -6.89 10.14
CA LEU A 5 -10.35 -7.45 8.79
C LEU A 5 -10.73 -8.93 8.76
N ARG A 6 -10.24 -9.72 9.72
CA ARG A 6 -10.62 -11.14 9.86
C ARG A 6 -12.11 -11.32 10.19
N ALA A 7 -12.67 -10.46 11.04
CA ALA A 7 -14.10 -10.47 11.33
C ALA A 7 -14.93 -10.05 10.11
N SER A 8 -14.53 -8.99 9.41
CA SER A 8 -15.15 -8.54 8.16
C SER A 8 -15.11 -9.61 7.07
N ARG A 9 -13.98 -10.34 6.95
CA ARG A 9 -13.86 -11.49 6.04
C ARG A 9 -14.95 -12.53 6.30
N TYR A 10 -15.23 -12.85 7.56
CA TYR A 10 -16.27 -13.82 7.90
C TYR A 10 -17.65 -13.37 7.40
N LEU A 11 -17.97 -12.08 7.56
CA LEU A 11 -19.22 -11.50 7.05
C LEU A 11 -19.26 -11.54 5.52
N ILE A 12 -18.18 -11.14 4.85
CA ILE A 12 -18.11 -11.12 3.38
C ILE A 12 -18.24 -12.53 2.79
N VAL A 13 -17.52 -13.51 3.35
CA VAL A 13 -17.63 -14.91 2.91
C VAL A 13 -19.05 -15.44 3.10
N ARG A 14 -19.76 -15.00 4.14
CA ARG A 14 -21.16 -15.36 4.36
C ARG A 14 -22.07 -14.69 3.32
N LEU A 15 -21.89 -13.41 3.04
CA LEU A 15 -22.66 -12.67 2.04
C LEU A 15 -22.46 -13.24 0.63
N ASN A 16 -21.23 -13.62 0.27
CA ASN A 16 -20.91 -14.20 -1.04
C ASN A 16 -21.45 -15.63 -1.25
N ARG A 17 -21.98 -16.30 -0.21
CA ARG A 17 -22.64 -17.62 -0.35
C ARG A 17 -24.10 -17.52 -0.78
N GLU A 18 -24.68 -16.32 -0.74
CA GLU A 18 -26.06 -16.05 -1.14
C GLU A 18 -26.12 -14.95 -2.24
N PRO A 19 -25.38 -15.11 -3.37
CA PRO A 19 -25.14 -14.04 -4.33
C PRO A 19 -26.36 -13.64 -5.18
N ASP A 20 -27.41 -14.46 -5.22
CA ASP A 20 -28.60 -14.21 -6.07
C ASP A 20 -29.83 -13.73 -5.27
N ASN A 21 -29.63 -13.32 -4.01
CA ASN A 21 -30.73 -12.93 -3.12
C ASN A 21 -30.89 -11.40 -2.96
N TYR A 22 -30.30 -10.60 -3.85
CA TYR A 22 -30.53 -9.16 -3.84
C TYR A 22 -31.98 -8.89 -4.25
N GLU A 23 -32.77 -8.35 -3.33
CA GLU A 23 -34.16 -7.97 -3.59
C GLU A 23 -34.21 -6.62 -4.33
N THR A 24 -33.17 -5.81 -4.22
CA THR A 24 -33.08 -4.46 -4.79
C THR A 24 -31.73 -4.13 -5.43
N THR A 25 -31.72 -3.15 -6.35
CA THR A 25 -30.48 -2.59 -6.92
C THR A 25 -29.59 -1.95 -5.85
N GLU A 26 -30.17 -1.30 -4.85
CA GLU A 26 -29.46 -0.66 -3.74
C GLU A 26 -28.67 -1.68 -2.92
N GLU A 27 -29.22 -2.87 -2.64
CA GLU A 27 -28.50 -3.93 -1.93
C GLU A 27 -27.30 -4.43 -2.71
N LYS A 28 -27.41 -4.55 -4.04
CA LYS A 28 -26.29 -4.94 -4.90
C LYS A 28 -25.18 -3.87 -4.87
N GLU A 29 -25.54 -2.59 -4.93
CA GLU A 29 -24.59 -1.48 -4.84
C GLU A 29 -23.87 -1.44 -3.49
N ILE A 30 -24.62 -1.57 -2.38
CA ILE A 30 -24.05 -1.62 -1.02
C ILE A 30 -23.10 -2.81 -0.89
N HIS A 31 -23.48 -3.98 -1.40
CA HIS A 31 -22.62 -5.17 -1.37
C HIS A 31 -21.31 -4.94 -2.14
N GLY A 32 -21.40 -4.41 -3.37
CA GLY A 32 -20.23 -4.05 -4.17
C GLY A 32 -19.32 -3.06 -3.44
N PHE A 33 -19.90 -2.03 -2.82
CA PHE A 33 -19.15 -1.02 -2.07
C PHE A 33 -18.44 -1.61 -0.85
N VAL A 34 -19.12 -2.47 -0.09
CA VAL A 34 -18.51 -3.17 1.06
C VAL A 34 -17.35 -4.06 0.63
N LEU A 35 -17.48 -4.77 -0.50
CA LEU A 35 -16.40 -5.57 -1.06
C LEU A 35 -15.22 -4.70 -1.47
N GLU A 36 -15.46 -3.57 -2.14
CA GLU A 36 -14.38 -2.65 -2.55
C GLU A 36 -13.66 -2.04 -1.35
N VAL A 37 -14.41 -1.58 -0.33
CA VAL A 37 -13.84 -1.07 0.92
C VAL A 37 -12.98 -2.13 1.59
N TYR A 38 -13.49 -3.36 1.73
CA TYR A 38 -12.72 -4.44 2.33
C TYR A 38 -11.46 -4.76 1.55
N ALA A 39 -11.55 -4.88 0.22
CA ALA A 39 -10.41 -5.14 -0.64
C ALA A 39 -9.37 -4.01 -0.51
N TYR A 40 -9.80 -2.76 -0.46
CA TYR A 40 -8.90 -1.61 -0.28
C TYR A 40 -8.18 -1.70 1.06
N LEU A 41 -8.91 -1.88 2.16
CA LEU A 41 -8.36 -2.00 3.51
C LEU A 41 -7.40 -3.19 3.63
N MET A 42 -7.73 -4.31 3.00
CA MET A 42 -6.88 -5.49 2.94
C MET A 42 -5.57 -5.19 2.20
N SER A 43 -5.63 -4.60 1.01
CA SER A 43 -4.45 -4.26 0.23
C SER A 43 -3.52 -3.31 0.98
N VAL A 44 -4.04 -2.21 1.54
CA VAL A 44 -3.19 -1.22 2.24
C VAL A 44 -2.71 -1.70 3.62
N ALA A 45 -3.31 -2.75 4.19
CA ALA A 45 -2.81 -3.35 5.43
C ALA A 45 -1.43 -4.03 5.23
N TYR A 46 -1.08 -4.42 4.00
CA TYR A 46 0.23 -4.98 3.63
C TYR A 46 1.28 -3.88 3.38
N ILE A 47 1.44 -2.98 4.35
CA ILE A 47 2.55 -2.00 4.36
C ILE A 47 3.88 -2.63 4.80
N THR A 48 3.83 -3.76 5.53
CA THR A 48 5.02 -4.53 5.96
C THR A 48 4.88 -6.00 5.54
N PRO A 49 5.99 -6.73 5.29
CA PRO A 49 5.94 -8.12 4.81
C PRO A 49 5.35 -9.10 5.82
N TYR A 50 5.31 -8.74 7.10
CA TYR A 50 4.79 -9.59 8.18
C TYR A 50 3.41 -9.15 8.69
N GLY A 51 2.86 -8.03 8.20
CA GLY A 51 1.66 -7.42 8.79
C GLY A 51 1.93 -6.94 10.23
N THR A 52 0.95 -7.12 11.13
CA THR A 52 1.18 -6.89 12.57
C THR A 52 1.80 -8.10 13.28
N PRO A 53 2.72 -7.87 14.22
CA PRO A 53 3.28 -8.92 15.07
C PRO A 53 2.17 -9.72 15.80
N GLY A 54 2.23 -11.05 15.72
CA GLY A 54 1.33 -11.95 16.45
C GLY A 54 0.01 -12.31 15.75
N SER A 55 -0.26 -11.83 14.54
CA SER A 55 -1.42 -12.28 13.75
C SER A 55 -0.97 -13.07 12.53
N SER A 56 -1.30 -14.37 12.49
CA SER A 56 -1.33 -15.17 11.26
C SER A 56 -2.00 -14.36 10.14
N THR A 57 -1.30 -14.24 9.01
CA THR A 57 -1.75 -13.52 7.80
C THR A 57 -3.21 -13.87 7.51
N VAL A 58 -4.04 -12.85 7.28
CA VAL A 58 -5.41 -13.09 6.81
C VAL A 58 -5.29 -13.77 5.44
N PRO A 59 -6.01 -14.87 5.18
CA PRO A 59 -6.00 -15.51 3.88
C PRO A 59 -6.37 -14.49 2.80
N MET A 60 -5.56 -14.44 1.73
CA MET A 60 -5.86 -13.65 0.55
C MET A 60 -6.95 -14.37 -0.24
N ASP A 61 -8.19 -13.93 -0.11
CA ASP A 61 -9.30 -14.48 -0.89
C ASP A 61 -9.24 -13.99 -2.35
N ASP A 62 -9.84 -14.73 -3.27
CA ASP A 62 -9.81 -14.43 -4.70
C ASP A 62 -10.36 -13.03 -5.04
N PHE A 63 -11.34 -12.54 -4.26
CA PHE A 63 -11.91 -11.20 -4.42
C PHE A 63 -11.02 -10.06 -3.88
N VAL A 64 -9.91 -10.40 -3.22
CA VAL A 64 -8.85 -9.46 -2.79
C VAL A 64 -7.66 -9.52 -3.75
N THR A 65 -7.36 -10.70 -4.30
CA THR A 65 -6.22 -10.90 -5.23
C THR A 65 -6.55 -10.58 -6.68
N SER A 66 -7.82 -10.66 -7.06
CA SER A 66 -8.34 -10.27 -8.37
C SER A 66 -9.51 -9.32 -8.20
N LEU A 67 -9.25 -8.02 -8.28
CA LEU A 67 -10.26 -6.96 -8.18
C LEU A 67 -11.15 -6.88 -9.43
N ARG A 68 -10.84 -7.65 -10.48
CA ARG A 68 -11.64 -7.71 -11.71
C ARG A 68 -13.10 -8.07 -11.46
N THR A 69 -13.39 -8.93 -10.49
CA THR A 69 -14.76 -9.32 -10.15
C THR A 69 -15.56 -8.18 -9.53
N LEU A 70 -14.88 -7.16 -8.99
CA LEU A 70 -15.55 -5.96 -8.47
C LEU A 70 -16.02 -5.03 -9.58
N GLN A 71 -15.51 -5.19 -10.81
CA GLN A 71 -15.92 -4.37 -11.96
C GLN A 71 -17.37 -4.61 -12.39
N ASP A 72 -18.01 -5.68 -11.89
CA ASP A 72 -19.42 -6.00 -12.15
C ASP A 72 -20.39 -5.14 -11.30
N TYR A 73 -19.87 -4.29 -10.41
CA TYR A 73 -20.63 -3.38 -9.57
C TYR A 73 -20.43 -1.93 -10.02
N ASP A 74 -21.52 -1.16 -10.07
CA ASP A 74 -21.50 0.23 -10.54
C ASP A 74 -20.69 1.17 -9.61
N CYS A 75 -20.52 0.80 -8.35
CA CYS A 75 -19.69 1.53 -7.39
C CYS A 75 -18.17 1.35 -7.60
N PHE A 76 -17.76 0.47 -8.50
CA PHE A 76 -16.35 0.12 -8.71
C PHE A 76 -15.51 1.33 -9.06
N GLY A 77 -14.37 1.47 -8.37
CA GLY A 77 -13.42 2.54 -8.58
C GLY A 77 -13.57 3.69 -7.60
N THR A 78 -14.46 3.56 -6.60
CA THR A 78 -14.56 4.52 -5.50
C THR A 78 -13.24 4.65 -4.74
N PHE A 79 -12.55 3.52 -4.50
CA PHE A 79 -11.22 3.51 -3.86
C PHE A 79 -10.11 3.20 -4.87
N PHE A 80 -10.41 2.40 -5.88
CA PHE A 80 -9.40 1.90 -6.82
C PHE A 80 -9.36 2.63 -8.16
N GLY A 81 -10.12 3.72 -8.31
CA GLY A 81 -10.31 4.41 -9.59
C GLY A 81 -9.02 4.83 -10.27
N CYS A 82 -7.98 5.20 -9.51
CA CYS A 82 -6.67 5.64 -10.01
C CYS A 82 -5.76 4.50 -10.53
N GLY A 83 -6.16 3.23 -10.38
CA GLY A 83 -5.39 2.11 -10.92
C GLY A 83 -5.49 0.84 -10.09
N PHE A 84 -6.65 0.20 -10.04
CA PHE A 84 -6.89 -1.04 -9.29
C PHE A 84 -5.80 -2.12 -9.48
N THR A 85 -5.25 -2.23 -10.69
CA THR A 85 -4.19 -3.19 -11.02
C THR A 85 -2.89 -2.95 -10.26
N LEU A 86 -2.63 -1.72 -9.80
CA LEU A 86 -1.52 -1.36 -8.90
C LEU A 86 -1.81 -1.81 -7.47
N PHE A 87 -3.04 -1.65 -6.98
CA PHE A 87 -3.43 -2.06 -5.63
C PHE A 87 -3.33 -3.58 -5.45
N GLU A 88 -3.66 -4.36 -6.48
CA GLU A 88 -3.43 -5.82 -6.51
C GLU A 88 -1.95 -6.18 -6.30
N LYS A 89 -1.01 -5.30 -6.67
CA LYS A 89 0.43 -5.58 -6.54
C LYS A 89 0.94 -5.43 -5.11
N ILE A 90 0.28 -4.64 -4.27
CA ILE A 90 0.66 -4.46 -2.86
C ILE A 90 0.72 -5.81 -2.12
N PRO A 91 -0.37 -6.60 -2.05
CA PRO A 91 -0.35 -7.90 -1.41
C PRO A 91 0.62 -8.90 -2.08
N MET A 92 0.75 -8.86 -3.40
CA MET A 92 1.66 -9.74 -4.15
C MET A 92 3.14 -9.47 -3.81
N ILE A 93 3.54 -8.20 -3.73
CA ILE A 93 4.90 -7.80 -3.36
C ILE A 93 5.18 -8.15 -1.90
N ALA A 94 4.21 -7.94 -1.00
CA ALA A 94 4.37 -8.30 0.41
C ALA A 94 4.64 -9.80 0.60
N GLU A 95 3.93 -10.66 -0.14
CA GLU A 95 4.15 -12.10 -0.12
C GLU A 95 5.52 -12.47 -0.72
N LEU A 96 5.88 -11.90 -1.86
CA LEU A 96 7.21 -12.08 -2.45
C LEU A 96 8.32 -11.67 -1.47
N TYR A 97 8.15 -10.55 -0.80
CA TYR A 97 9.11 -10.06 0.20
C TYR A 97 9.29 -11.08 1.33
N ARG A 98 8.18 -11.60 1.87
CA ARG A 98 8.22 -12.65 2.91
C ARG A 98 8.97 -13.90 2.44
N LEU A 99 8.74 -14.33 1.19
CA LEU A 99 9.46 -15.46 0.58
C LEU A 99 10.96 -15.16 0.45
N CYS A 100 11.33 -13.98 -0.07
CA CYS A 100 12.72 -13.56 -0.19
C CYS A 100 13.43 -13.53 1.17
N LEU A 101 12.78 -13.05 2.22
CA LEU A 101 13.33 -13.06 3.59
C LEU A 101 13.54 -14.48 4.13
N ALA A 102 12.58 -15.38 3.90
CA ALA A 102 12.69 -16.76 4.32
C ALA A 102 13.82 -17.52 3.58
N ASP A 103 14.01 -17.24 2.29
CA ASP A 103 15.08 -17.82 1.48
C ASP A 103 16.45 -17.31 1.93
N ARG A 104 16.59 -16.00 2.17
CA ARG A 104 17.82 -15.37 2.69
C ARG A 104 18.21 -15.91 4.06
N ALA A 105 17.24 -16.09 4.96
CA ALA A 105 17.48 -16.71 6.27
C ALA A 105 18.04 -18.14 6.15
N LYS A 106 17.79 -18.82 5.02
CA LYS A 106 18.30 -20.17 4.72
C LYS A 106 19.53 -20.15 3.79
N GLY A 107 20.06 -18.97 3.44
CA GLY A 107 21.18 -18.82 2.52
C GLY A 107 20.85 -19.20 1.07
N ARG A 108 19.58 -19.14 0.65
CA ARG A 108 19.11 -19.50 -0.69
C ARG A 108 18.68 -18.27 -1.48
N VAL A 109 18.77 -18.38 -2.80
CA VAL A 109 18.07 -17.50 -3.74
C VAL A 109 17.35 -18.42 -4.72
N THR A 110 16.01 -18.36 -4.75
CA THR A 110 15.21 -19.22 -5.64
C THR A 110 14.96 -18.54 -6.98
N ASN A 111 15.16 -19.27 -8.08
CA ASN A 111 14.86 -18.79 -9.43
C ASN A 111 13.38 -18.42 -9.60
N GLU A 112 12.48 -19.06 -8.85
CA GLU A 112 11.04 -18.76 -8.85
C GLU A 112 10.75 -17.35 -8.31
N SER A 113 11.38 -16.96 -7.19
CA SER A 113 11.22 -15.61 -6.63
C SER A 113 11.75 -14.53 -7.59
N LEU A 114 12.83 -14.82 -8.30
CA LEU A 114 13.36 -13.92 -9.34
C LEU A 114 12.42 -13.81 -10.54
N GLY A 115 11.79 -14.91 -10.98
CA GLY A 115 10.78 -14.90 -12.03
C GLY A 115 9.59 -14.00 -11.69
N LYS A 116 8.98 -14.23 -10.52
CA LYS A 116 7.85 -13.42 -10.01
C LYS A 116 8.23 -11.95 -9.86
N CYS A 117 9.45 -11.68 -9.41
CA CYS A 117 9.98 -10.31 -9.32
C CYS A 117 10.04 -9.63 -10.69
N ASN A 118 10.59 -10.29 -11.71
CA ASN A 118 10.71 -9.73 -13.04
C ASN A 118 9.34 -9.46 -13.68
N GLU A 119 8.38 -10.36 -13.48
CA GLU A 119 6.99 -10.19 -13.93
C GLU A 119 6.33 -8.97 -13.27
N LEU A 120 6.44 -8.84 -11.95
CA LEU A 120 5.92 -7.69 -11.21
C LEU A 120 6.60 -6.39 -11.66
N LEU A 121 7.92 -6.39 -11.82
CA LEU A 121 8.69 -5.23 -12.25
C LEU A 121 8.26 -4.75 -13.64
N ALA A 122 8.12 -5.68 -14.61
CA ALA A 122 7.66 -5.37 -15.94
C ALA A 122 6.24 -4.80 -15.91
N SER A 123 5.32 -5.47 -15.22
CA SER A 123 3.93 -5.05 -15.09
C SER A 123 3.78 -3.65 -14.47
N ILE A 124 4.56 -3.32 -13.44
CA ILE A 124 4.52 -2.00 -12.80
C ILE A 124 5.15 -0.92 -13.69
N LYS A 125 6.22 -1.25 -14.44
CA LYS A 125 6.87 -0.29 -15.35
C LYS A 125 6.03 0.04 -16.58
N GLU A 126 5.31 -0.94 -17.11
CA GLU A 126 4.47 -0.79 -18.30
C GLU A 126 3.07 -0.25 -17.98
N TRP A 127 2.72 -0.13 -16.70
CA TRP A 127 1.44 0.39 -16.27
C TRP A 127 1.19 1.80 -16.83
N LYS A 128 -0.05 2.04 -17.24
CA LYS A 128 -0.55 3.35 -17.68
C LYS A 128 -1.86 3.64 -16.98
N SER A 129 -2.10 4.91 -16.68
CA SER A 129 -3.34 5.33 -16.04
C SER A 129 -4.55 4.98 -16.93
N PRO A 130 -5.56 4.27 -16.39
CA PRO A 130 -6.83 4.15 -17.10
C PRO A 130 -7.53 5.51 -17.17
N PRO A 131 -8.51 5.72 -18.07
CA PRO A 131 -9.33 6.91 -18.02
C PRO A 131 -10.10 6.98 -16.69
N PRO A 132 -10.26 8.17 -16.08
CA PRO A 132 -11.10 8.31 -14.91
C PRO A 132 -12.58 8.04 -15.27
N PRO A 133 -13.40 7.64 -14.27
CA PRO A 133 -14.86 7.65 -14.39
C PRO A 133 -15.41 9.01 -14.86
N ALA A 134 -16.59 8.99 -15.51
CA ALA A 134 -17.16 10.18 -16.14
C ALA A 134 -17.46 11.32 -15.15
N ASP A 135 -17.92 10.98 -13.95
CA ASP A 135 -18.17 11.89 -12.83
C ASP A 135 -16.88 12.48 -12.22
N MET A 136 -15.74 11.83 -12.46
CA MET A 136 -14.41 12.25 -12.00
C MET A 136 -13.54 12.81 -13.13
N ALA A 137 -14.10 13.06 -14.32
CA ALA A 137 -13.35 13.50 -15.50
C ALA A 137 -12.60 14.84 -15.28
N GLN A 138 -13.13 15.71 -14.41
CA GLN A 138 -12.50 16.98 -14.02
C GLN A 138 -11.19 16.79 -13.23
N PHE A 139 -11.01 15.65 -12.58
CA PHE A 139 -9.82 15.30 -11.78
C PHE A 139 -8.85 14.39 -12.54
N ARG A 140 -8.83 14.46 -13.88
CA ARG A 140 -7.99 13.59 -14.72
C ARG A 140 -6.51 13.70 -14.38
N ALA A 141 -6.00 14.91 -14.19
CA ALA A 141 -4.59 15.12 -13.89
C ALA A 141 -4.24 14.50 -12.54
N GLU A 142 -5.07 14.72 -11.52
CA GLU A 142 -4.88 14.19 -10.18
C GLU A 142 -5.02 12.66 -10.12
N HIS A 143 -5.92 12.10 -10.94
CA HIS A 143 -6.08 10.66 -11.13
C HIS A 143 -4.76 10.05 -11.66
N GLU A 144 -4.21 10.61 -12.74
CA GLU A 144 -2.95 10.17 -13.34
C GLU A 144 -1.77 10.31 -12.36
N ILE A 145 -1.66 11.45 -11.67
CA ILE A 145 -0.62 11.70 -10.67
C ILE A 145 -0.73 10.71 -9.51
N THR A 146 -1.93 10.42 -9.03
CA THR A 146 -2.15 9.44 -7.95
C THR A 146 -1.68 8.05 -8.37
N GLY A 147 -2.00 7.63 -9.60
CA GLY A 147 -1.52 6.37 -10.14
C GLY A 147 0.01 6.32 -10.26
N GLU A 148 0.64 7.40 -10.70
CA GLU A 148 2.11 7.51 -10.76
C GLU A 148 2.77 7.46 -9.38
N ILE A 149 2.17 8.07 -8.35
CA ILE A 149 2.64 7.96 -6.97
C ILE A 149 2.63 6.50 -6.51
N TYR A 150 1.52 5.79 -6.75
CA TYR A 150 1.42 4.36 -6.44
C TYR A 150 2.43 3.52 -7.21
N ARG A 151 2.59 3.79 -8.51
CA ARG A 151 3.55 3.08 -9.37
C ARG A 151 4.97 3.21 -8.81
N HIS A 152 5.39 4.41 -8.43
CA HIS A 152 6.69 4.65 -7.82
C HIS A 152 6.83 4.02 -6.42
N ALA A 153 5.79 4.08 -5.58
CA ALA A 153 5.81 3.46 -4.26
C ALA A 153 5.89 1.93 -4.33
N LEU A 154 5.24 1.31 -5.32
CA LEU A 154 5.34 -0.13 -5.59
C LEU A 154 6.73 -0.53 -6.08
N LEU A 155 7.37 0.30 -6.91
CA LEU A 155 8.76 0.07 -7.31
C LEU A 155 9.69 0.11 -6.09
N ILE A 156 9.53 1.09 -5.19
CA ILE A 156 10.27 1.10 -3.91
C ILE A 156 10.03 -0.19 -3.14
N TYR A 157 8.77 -0.62 -3.02
CA TYR A 157 8.43 -1.81 -2.24
C TYR A 157 9.05 -3.09 -2.84
N LEU A 158 9.04 -3.21 -4.16
CA LEU A 158 9.61 -4.34 -4.88
C LEU A 158 11.14 -4.37 -4.77
N GLU A 159 11.82 -3.24 -4.94
CA GLU A 159 13.28 -3.14 -4.75
C GLU A 159 13.65 -3.58 -3.33
N LEU A 160 12.90 -3.14 -2.32
CA LEU A 160 13.10 -3.56 -0.93
C LEU A 160 12.78 -5.04 -0.72
N ALA A 161 11.81 -5.61 -1.42
CA ALA A 161 11.52 -7.04 -1.37
C ALA A 161 12.71 -7.89 -1.86
N ILE A 162 13.35 -7.45 -2.93
CA ILE A 162 14.51 -8.11 -3.53
C ILE A 162 15.73 -7.99 -2.64
N TYR A 163 16.00 -6.78 -2.12
CA TYR A 163 17.25 -6.42 -1.46
C TYR A 163 17.22 -6.50 0.07
N GLY A 164 16.04 -6.53 0.69
CA GLY A 164 15.82 -6.65 2.13
C GLY A 164 16.35 -5.48 2.96
N SER A 165 16.40 -5.67 4.29
CA SER A 165 16.96 -4.72 5.26
C SER A 165 18.03 -5.40 6.12
N PRO A 166 19.16 -4.74 6.45
CA PRO A 166 19.52 -3.38 6.05
C PRO A 166 19.90 -3.29 4.56
N VAL A 167 19.61 -2.15 3.92
CA VAL A 167 20.01 -1.88 2.54
C VAL A 167 21.47 -1.42 2.54
N VAL A 168 22.39 -2.37 2.40
CA VAL A 168 23.84 -2.09 2.47
C VAL A 168 24.44 -1.56 1.16
N ASN A 169 23.72 -1.68 0.04
CA ASN A 169 24.24 -1.32 -1.29
C ASN A 169 23.85 0.13 -1.66
N PRO A 170 24.82 1.06 -1.81
CA PRO A 170 24.55 2.46 -2.13
C PRO A 170 23.80 2.66 -3.46
N LYS A 171 23.98 1.75 -4.43
CA LYS A 171 23.28 1.82 -5.72
C LYS A 171 21.78 1.62 -5.54
N ILE A 172 21.38 0.73 -4.64
CA ILE A 172 19.96 0.46 -4.35
C ILE A 172 19.35 1.63 -3.59
N VAL A 173 20.07 2.19 -2.62
CA VAL A 173 19.65 3.42 -1.93
C VAL A 173 19.43 4.55 -2.93
N TYR A 174 20.35 4.74 -3.88
CA TYR A 174 20.19 5.74 -4.93
C TYR A 174 18.95 5.48 -5.82
N GLN A 175 18.71 4.24 -6.22
CA GLN A 175 17.53 3.87 -7.02
C GLN A 175 16.22 4.16 -6.28
N ILE A 176 16.15 3.79 -4.99
CA ILE A 176 14.99 4.11 -4.13
C ILE A 176 14.81 5.63 -4.03
N GLN A 177 15.90 6.38 -3.83
CA GLN A 177 15.86 7.83 -3.73
C GLN A 177 15.31 8.49 -5.01
N GLN A 178 15.60 7.96 -6.20
CA GLN A 178 15.03 8.47 -7.45
C GLN A 178 13.50 8.37 -7.48
N HIS A 179 12.92 7.29 -6.92
CA HIS A 179 11.48 7.14 -6.80
C HIS A 179 10.89 8.06 -5.72
N VAL A 180 11.57 8.20 -4.58
CA VAL A 180 11.22 9.16 -3.52
C VAL A 180 11.16 10.58 -4.08
N ASP A 181 12.21 11.03 -4.77
CA ASP A 181 12.31 12.38 -5.32
C ASP A 181 11.20 12.63 -6.34
N LYS A 182 10.89 11.64 -7.18
CA LYS A 182 9.80 11.73 -8.15
C LYS A 182 8.44 11.88 -7.47
N ILE A 183 8.14 11.10 -6.44
CA ILE A 183 6.88 11.21 -5.69
C ILE A 183 6.78 12.58 -5.01
N LEU A 184 7.82 13.01 -4.30
CA LEU A 184 7.81 14.29 -3.59
C LEU A 184 7.64 15.48 -4.55
N SER A 185 8.12 15.37 -5.80
CA SER A 185 7.96 16.42 -6.81
C SER A 185 6.55 16.58 -7.37
N ILE A 186 5.72 15.53 -7.37
CA ILE A 186 4.36 15.52 -7.96
C ILE A 186 3.25 15.54 -6.91
N GLN A 187 3.56 15.19 -5.66
CA GLN A 187 2.58 15.19 -4.57
C GLN A 187 1.88 16.54 -4.32
N PRO A 188 2.55 17.72 -4.42
CA PRO A 188 1.89 19.02 -4.20
C PRO A 188 0.65 19.26 -5.07
N ASP A 189 0.64 18.70 -6.27
CA ASP A 189 -0.44 18.86 -7.25
C ASP A 189 -1.75 18.20 -6.78
N LEU A 190 -1.70 17.37 -5.73
CA LEU A 190 -2.87 16.69 -5.16
C LEU A 190 -3.50 17.43 -3.97
N ASN A 191 -3.01 18.61 -3.57
CA ASN A 191 -3.40 19.23 -2.30
C ASN A 191 -4.90 19.54 -2.13
N SER A 192 -5.66 19.70 -3.21
CA SER A 192 -7.12 19.88 -3.16
C SER A 192 -7.89 18.70 -3.78
N SER A 193 -7.21 17.60 -4.07
CA SER A 193 -7.78 16.45 -4.77
C SER A 193 -8.58 15.52 -3.84
N PRO A 194 -9.69 14.92 -4.31
CA PRO A 194 -10.33 13.82 -3.60
C PRO A 194 -9.44 12.57 -3.47
N TYR A 195 -8.49 12.37 -4.39
CA TYR A 195 -7.58 11.21 -4.36
C TYR A 195 -6.60 11.19 -3.18
N ARG A 196 -6.54 12.26 -2.39
CA ARG A 196 -5.72 12.31 -1.17
C ARG A 196 -6.08 11.23 -0.16
N CYS A 197 -7.34 10.80 -0.11
CA CYS A 197 -7.81 9.82 0.87
C CYS A 197 -7.12 8.46 0.74
N VAL A 198 -6.55 8.14 -0.44
CA VAL A 198 -5.83 6.88 -0.67
C VAL A 198 -4.32 7.01 -0.52
N LEU A 199 -3.76 8.21 -0.34
CA LEU A 199 -2.30 8.42 -0.36
C LEU A 199 -1.56 7.98 0.91
N MET A 200 -2.26 7.47 1.93
CA MET A 200 -1.61 7.06 3.19
C MET A 200 -0.55 5.97 2.97
N TRP A 201 -0.88 4.97 2.17
CA TRP A 201 0.01 3.85 1.87
C TRP A 201 1.29 4.27 1.15
N PRO A 202 1.24 4.94 -0.02
CA PRO A 202 2.47 5.37 -0.69
C PRO A 202 3.27 6.36 0.15
N ALA A 203 2.59 7.21 0.93
CA ALA A 203 3.28 8.19 1.73
C ALA A 203 4.02 7.54 2.94
N MET A 204 3.47 6.50 3.58
CA MET A 204 4.21 5.69 4.56
C MET A 204 5.38 4.93 3.93
N MET A 205 5.22 4.41 2.72
CA MET A 205 6.30 3.74 1.98
C MET A 205 7.48 4.69 1.74
N VAL A 206 7.20 5.88 1.20
CA VAL A 206 8.19 6.94 0.98
C VAL A 206 8.81 7.40 2.29
N GLY A 207 7.98 7.74 3.29
CA GLY A 207 8.42 8.19 4.60
C GLY A 207 9.40 7.22 5.25
N SER A 208 9.14 5.92 5.13
CA SER A 208 10.02 4.89 5.68
C SER A 208 11.40 4.80 5.03
N CYS A 209 11.56 5.40 3.84
CA CYS A 209 12.81 5.42 3.09
C CYS A 209 13.52 6.78 3.13
N LEU A 210 13.01 7.77 3.87
CA LEU A 210 13.61 9.11 3.92
C LEU A 210 14.90 9.13 4.75
N ILE A 211 16.00 9.53 4.12
CA ILE A 211 17.31 9.70 4.74
C ILE A 211 17.63 11.19 4.94
N LYS A 212 17.16 12.06 4.04
CA LYS A 212 17.47 13.50 4.09
C LYS A 212 16.53 14.25 5.04
N GLU A 213 17.10 15.05 5.94
CA GLU A 213 16.37 15.79 6.97
C GLU A 213 15.39 16.84 6.39
N ASP A 214 15.75 17.48 5.28
CA ASP A 214 14.88 18.41 4.57
C ASP A 214 13.61 17.73 4.04
N GLN A 215 13.75 16.52 3.48
CA GLN A 215 12.62 15.71 3.01
C GLN A 215 11.73 15.24 4.16
N ARG A 216 12.34 14.81 5.29
CA ARG A 216 11.59 14.43 6.50
C ARG A 216 10.76 15.60 7.02
N ARG A 217 11.37 16.80 7.13
CA ARG A 217 10.68 18.02 7.55
C ARG A 217 9.56 18.40 6.59
N TYR A 218 9.81 18.39 5.29
CA TYR A 218 8.81 18.67 4.27
C TYR A 218 7.58 17.74 4.39
N MET A 219 7.81 16.43 4.53
CA MET A 219 6.73 15.45 4.69
C MET A 219 5.91 15.69 5.97
N LEU A 220 6.58 16.01 7.08
CA LEU A 220 5.90 16.34 8.34
C LEU A 220 5.04 17.59 8.22
N GLU A 221 5.56 18.66 7.59
CA GLU A 221 4.82 19.90 7.38
C GLU A 221 3.55 19.65 6.55
N GLU A 222 3.67 18.94 5.43
CA GLU A 222 2.51 18.59 4.60
C GLU A 222 1.45 17.80 5.38
N TRP A 223 1.85 16.79 6.16
CA TRP A 223 0.89 15.97 6.90
C TRP A 223 0.26 16.70 8.10
N LEU A 224 1.03 17.57 8.77
CA LEU A 224 0.56 18.37 9.90
C LEU A 224 -0.44 19.45 9.45
N VAL A 225 -0.22 20.06 8.29
CA VAL A 225 -1.10 21.10 7.73
C VAL A 225 -2.46 20.52 7.31
N LEU A 226 -2.49 19.26 6.86
CA LEU A 226 -3.60 18.77 6.05
C LEU A 226 -4.58 17.86 6.81
N HIS A 227 -4.18 17.19 7.90
CA HIS A 227 -5.03 16.14 8.50
C HIS A 227 -4.93 15.95 10.02
N CYS A 228 -4.56 16.98 10.78
CA CYS A 228 -4.21 16.86 12.21
C CYS A 228 -5.37 16.46 13.18
N ARG A 229 -6.55 16.07 12.67
CA ARG A 229 -7.68 15.57 13.46
C ARG A 229 -7.82 14.04 13.48
N MET A 230 -7.22 13.30 12.54
CA MET A 230 -7.37 11.84 12.50
C MET A 230 -6.27 11.14 13.29
N ASN A 231 -6.66 10.26 14.22
CA ASN A 231 -5.71 9.59 15.12
C ASN A 231 -4.76 8.63 14.40
N HIS A 232 -5.19 7.99 13.31
CA HIS A 232 -4.33 7.08 12.53
C HIS A 232 -3.16 7.82 11.87
N ILE A 233 -3.37 9.07 11.44
CA ILE A 233 -2.31 9.93 10.86
C ILE A 233 -1.29 10.32 11.92
N LYS A 234 -1.74 10.68 13.12
CA LYS A 234 -0.84 10.98 14.24
C LYS A 234 0.04 9.77 14.57
N GLN A 235 -0.54 8.57 14.61
CA GLN A 235 0.22 7.35 14.83
C GLN A 235 1.22 7.06 13.71
N ALA A 236 0.83 7.28 12.45
CA ALA A 236 1.70 7.14 11.29
C ALA A 236 2.91 8.10 11.36
N ILE A 237 2.69 9.37 11.69
CA ILE A 237 3.75 10.36 11.92
C ILE A 237 4.66 9.93 13.07
N SER A 238 4.08 9.52 14.21
CA SER A 238 4.86 9.07 15.36
C SER A 238 5.74 7.86 15.00
N LEU A 239 5.22 6.90 14.24
CA LEU A 239 5.97 5.74 13.79
C LEU A 239 7.14 6.12 12.88
N LEU A 240 6.94 7.06 11.95
CA LEU A 240 8.01 7.56 11.08
C LEU A 240 9.10 8.29 11.87
N LYS A 241 8.73 9.11 12.87
CA LYS A 241 9.73 9.76 13.74
C LYS A 241 10.56 8.75 14.51
N LEU A 242 9.91 7.76 15.12
CA LEU A 242 10.60 6.67 15.82
C LEU A 242 11.57 5.94 14.89
N LEU A 243 11.16 5.67 13.65
CA LEU A 243 12.02 5.06 12.64
C LEU A 243 13.25 5.93 12.31
N TRP A 244 13.05 7.23 12.13
CA TRP A 244 14.10 8.16 11.73
C TRP A 244 15.13 8.45 12.83
N GLU A 245 14.71 8.33 14.09
CA GLU A 245 15.50 8.57 15.30
C GLU A 245 16.20 7.29 15.82
N ASP A 246 15.95 6.12 15.22
CA ASP A 246 16.53 4.85 15.67
C ASP A 246 17.94 4.62 15.10
N ASP A 247 18.88 4.23 15.96
CA ASP A 247 20.26 3.94 15.57
C ASP A 247 20.45 2.56 14.89
N ASP A 248 19.44 1.69 14.91
CA ASP A 248 19.51 0.38 14.26
C ASP A 248 19.53 0.55 12.73
N GLY A 249 20.59 0.09 12.06
CA GLY A 249 20.70 0.15 10.59
C GLY A 249 19.58 -0.58 9.84
N ARG A 250 18.77 -1.41 10.52
CA ARG A 250 17.56 -2.05 9.97
C ARG A 250 16.32 -1.15 9.99
N ALA A 251 16.37 -0.02 10.69
CA ALA A 251 15.32 1.01 10.77
C ALA A 251 15.19 1.79 9.45
N TYR A 252 14.91 1.07 8.37
CA TYR A 252 14.75 1.61 7.02
C TYR A 252 13.71 0.78 6.24
N GLY A 253 12.86 1.49 5.51
CA GLY A 253 11.81 0.90 4.69
C GLY A 253 10.71 0.16 5.50
N PRO A 254 9.88 -0.65 4.82
CA PRO A 254 8.81 -1.45 5.41
C PRO A 254 9.23 -2.38 6.54
N LEU A 255 10.44 -2.94 6.47
CA LEU A 255 10.98 -3.76 7.55
C LEU A 255 11.34 -2.94 8.77
N GLY A 256 11.89 -1.75 8.57
CA GLY A 256 12.10 -0.79 9.66
C GLY A 256 10.79 -0.39 10.31
N LEU A 257 9.72 -0.14 9.54
CA LEU A 257 8.39 0.11 10.09
C LEU A 257 7.93 -1.05 10.97
N HIS A 258 8.09 -2.29 10.50
CA HIS A 258 7.75 -3.47 11.29
C HIS A 258 8.56 -3.55 12.59
N LEU A 259 9.87 -3.31 12.52
CA LEU A 259 10.76 -3.27 13.69
C LEU A 259 10.29 -2.25 14.73
N MET A 260 9.93 -1.03 14.30
CA MET A 260 9.44 0.01 15.19
C MET A 260 8.05 -0.33 15.76
N MET A 261 7.18 -0.94 14.95
CA MET A 261 5.89 -1.43 15.42
C MET A 261 6.05 -2.48 16.52
N GLU A 262 7.00 -3.41 16.40
CA GLU A 262 7.33 -4.39 17.44
C GLU A 262 7.93 -3.72 18.68
N LYS A 263 8.98 -2.93 18.50
CA LYS A 263 9.74 -2.28 19.58
C LYS A 263 8.85 -1.38 20.46
N HIS A 264 7.85 -0.73 19.87
CA HIS A 264 6.97 0.22 20.56
C HIS A 264 5.52 -0.25 20.70
N SER A 265 5.21 -1.51 20.33
CA SER A 265 3.85 -2.08 20.40
C SER A 265 2.78 -1.25 19.66
N ILE A 266 3.15 -0.68 18.51
CA ILE A 266 2.28 0.17 17.69
C ILE A 266 1.46 -0.70 16.72
N LYS A 267 0.15 -0.46 16.66
CA LYS A 267 -0.76 -1.10 15.69
C LYS A 267 -1.22 -0.08 14.65
N LEU A 268 -0.54 -0.06 13.52
CA LEU A 268 -0.83 0.89 12.45
C LEU A 268 -2.15 0.58 11.72
N CYS A 269 -2.80 1.65 11.26
CA CYS A 269 -4.07 1.69 10.56
C CYS A 269 -3.89 2.63 9.37
N MET A 270 -4.10 2.15 8.14
CA MET A 270 -3.79 2.91 6.91
C MET A 270 -5.01 3.61 6.29
N ALA A 271 -6.17 3.47 6.93
CA ALA A 271 -7.46 4.05 6.55
C ALA A 271 -8.35 4.14 7.80
#